data_AF-A0A9E1VSJ7-F1
#
_entry.id   AF-A0A9E1VSJ7-F1
#
_cell.length_a   1.000
_cell.length_b   1.000
_cell.length_c   1.000
_cell.angle_alpha   90.00
_cell.angle_beta   90.00
_cell.angle_gamma   90.00
#
_symmetry.space_group_name_H-M   'P 1'
#
loop_
_entity.id
_entity.type
_entity.pdbx_description
1 polymer ?
#
loop_
_entity_poly.entity_id
_entity_poly.type
_entity_poly.pdbx_seq_one_letter_code
_entity_poly.pdbx_strand_id
1 'polypeptide(L)' 'NFEYSAGLTEMALLGCLAQRFNADLKYNADKMKITNRKDVNAFLKPPVRKGWSYGEQF' A
#
# COMPACT_ATOMS: atom_id res chain seq x y z
N ASN A 1 19.25 0.60 9.66
CA ASN A 1 18.37 -0.56 9.92
C ASN A 1 17.22 -0.47 8.93
N PHE A 2 17.22 -1.33 7.91
CA PHE A 2 16.31 -1.19 6.76
C PHE A 2 14.85 -1.46 7.15
N GLU A 3 14.60 -2.41 8.06
CA GLU A 3 13.24 -2.73 8.54
C GLU A 3 12.57 -1.54 9.21
N TYR A 4 13.30 -0.83 10.08
CA TYR A 4 12.77 0.36 10.73
C TYR A 4 12.43 1.48 9.74
N SER A 5 13.34 1.76 8.81
CA SER A 5 13.12 2.77 7.77
C SER A 5 11.97 2.38 6.84
N ALA A 6 11.83 1.10 6.49
CA ALA A 6 10.75 0.59 5.66
C ALA A 6 9.38 0.81 6.33
N GLY A 7 9.23 0.41 7.60
CA GLY A 7 7.98 0.58 8.34
C GLY A 7 7.59 2.05 8.55
N LEU A 8 8.57 2.93 8.78
CA LEU A 8 8.31 4.38 8.86
C LEU A 8 7.78 4.94 7.53
N THR A 9 8.38 4.49 6.42
CA THR A 9 7.99 4.95 5.07
C THR A 9 6.58 4.46 4.73
N GLU A 10 6.27 3.22 5.08
CA GLU A 10 4.93 2.63 4.93
C GLU A 10 3.87 3.42 5.71
N MET A 11 4.14 3.77 6.98
CA MET A 11 3.24 4.57 7.79
C MET A 11 3.00 5.97 7.18
N ALA A 12 4.06 6.64 6.72
CA ALA A 12 3.95 7.95 6.07
C ALA A 12 3.09 7.89 4.79
N LEU A 13 3.28 6.88 3.95
CA LEU A 13 2.51 6.70 2.72
C LEU A 13 1.03 6.40 3.01
N LEU A 14 0.74 5.55 4.00
CA LEU A 14 -0.63 5.28 4.44
C LEU A 14 -1.31 6.54 4.99
N GLY A 15 -0.58 7.40 5.70
CA GLY A 15 -1.08 8.69 6.18
C GLY A 15 -1.49 9.62 5.04
N CYS A 16 -0.63 9.79 4.02
CA CYS A 16 -0.97 10.57 2.83
C CYS A 16 -2.20 10.04 2.10
N LEU A 17 -2.35 8.73 2.08
CA LEU A 17 -3.43 8.04 1.39
C LEU A 17 -4.75 8.15 2.19
N ALA A 18 -4.71 8.10 3.52
CA ALA A 18 -5.85 8.41 4.39
C ALA A 18 -6.33 9.86 4.21
N GLN A 19 -5.40 10.83 4.13
CA GLN A 19 -5.73 12.24 3.86
C GLN A 19 -6.40 12.42 2.50
N ARG A 20 -5.90 11.74 1.46
CA ARG A 20 -6.45 11.82 0.10
C ARG A 20 -7.91 11.35 0.02
N PHE A 21 -8.27 10.32 0.77
CA PHE A 21 -9.62 9.77 0.77
C PHE A 21 -10.51 10.31 1.89
N ASN A 22 -9.97 11.20 2.73
CA ASN A 22 -10.61 11.73 3.93
C ASN A 22 -11.30 10.63 4.75
N ALA A 23 -10.59 9.50 4.94
CA ALA A 23 -11.16 8.28 5.50
C ALA A 23 -10.18 7.62 6.46
N ASP A 24 -10.74 6.96 7.48
CA ASP A 24 -9.95 6.14 8.40
C ASP A 24 -9.69 4.76 7.78
N LEU A 25 -8.41 4.46 7.56
CA LEU A 25 -7.95 3.28 6.84
C LEU A 25 -7.33 2.27 7.80
N LYS A 26 -8.03 1.15 7.99
CA LYS A 26 -7.47 -0.01 8.68
C LYS A 26 -6.58 -0.80 7.73
N TYR A 27 -5.27 -0.76 8.00
CA TYR A 27 -4.25 -1.46 7.22
C TYR A 27 -3.72 -2.68 7.98
N ASN A 28 -3.55 -3.79 7.27
CA ASN A 28 -2.88 -4.99 7.76
C ASN A 28 -1.51 -5.09 7.08
N ALA A 29 -0.44 -4.90 7.85
CA ALA A 29 0.94 -4.90 7.36
C ALA A 29 1.40 -6.29 6.88
N ASP A 30 1.03 -7.36 7.58
CA ASP A 30 1.41 -8.74 7.20
C ASP A 30 0.88 -9.14 5.82
N LYS A 31 -0.32 -8.65 5.48
CA LYS A 31 -1.00 -8.94 4.21
C LYS A 31 -0.89 -7.81 3.19
N MET A 32 -0.26 -6.70 3.56
CA MET A 32 -0.20 -5.44 2.81
C MET A 32 -1.53 -5.02 2.18
N LYS A 33 -2.60 -5.00 2.99
CA LYS A 33 -3.98 -4.74 2.51
C LYS A 33 -4.76 -3.86 3.47
N ILE A 34 -5.56 -2.96 2.89
CA ILE A 34 -6.61 -2.22 3.60
C ILE A 34 -7.85 -3.12 3.72
N THR A 35 -8.36 -3.26 4.94
CA THR A 35 -9.48 -4.16 5.25
C THR A 35 -10.84 -3.45 5.21
N ASN A 36 -10.87 -2.14 5.47
CA ASN A 36 -12.11 -1.37 5.60
C ASN A 36 -12.60 -0.75 4.27
N ARG A 37 -11.70 -0.49 3.34
CA ARG A 37 -11.97 0.19 2.06
C ARG A 37 -11.23 -0.51 0.91
N LYS A 38 -11.90 -1.47 0.26
CA LYS A 38 -11.28 -2.29 -0.80
C LYS A 38 -10.96 -1.51 -2.07
N ASP A 39 -11.71 -0.45 -2.34
CA ASP A 39 -11.48 0.53 -3.42
C ASP A 39 -10.09 1.15 -3.35
N VAL A 40 -9.54 1.31 -2.14
CA VAL A 40 -8.23 1.92 -1.94
C VAL A 40 -7.08 0.94 -2.15
N ASN A 41 -7.33 -0.38 -2.11
CA ASN A 41 -6.30 -1.40 -2.36
C ASN A 41 -5.70 -1.30 -3.77
N ALA A 42 -6.43 -0.74 -4.74
CA ALA A 42 -5.90 -0.48 -6.08
C ALA A 42 -4.73 0.53 -6.08
N PHE A 43 -4.65 1.40 -5.07
CA PHE A 43 -3.58 2.38 -4.94
C PHE A 43 -2.36 1.85 -4.18
N LEU A 44 -2.51 0.75 -3.41
CA LEU A 44 -1.39 0.09 -2.73
C LEU A 44 -0.45 -0.60 -3.72
N LYS A 45 -1.01 -1.26 -4.74
CA LYS A 45 -0.26 -1.87 -5.84
C LYS A 45 -0.81 -1.37 -7.17
N PRO A 46 -0.30 -0.23 -7.69
CA PRO A 46 -0.69 0.22 -9.03
C PRO A 46 -0.33 -0.86 -10.06
N PRO A 47 -1.09 -0.96 -11.17
CA PRO A 47 -0.79 -1.93 -12.22
C PRO A 47 0.62 -1.66 -12.76
N VAL A 48 1.44 -2.71 -12.78
CA VAL A 48 2.81 -2.61 -13.29
C VAL A 48 2.73 -2.24 -14.78
N ARG A 49 3.56 -1.28 -15.19
CA ARG A 49 3.61 -0.84 -16.59
C ARG A 49 3.94 -2.03 -17.49
N LYS A 50 3.23 -2.15 -18.61
CA LYS A 50 3.47 -3.19 -19.63
C LYS A 50 4.95 -3.20 -20.03
N GLY A 51 5.62 -4.34 -19.86
CA GLY A 51 7.06 -4.51 -20.13
C GLY A 51 7.99 -4.36 -18.91
N TRP A 52 7.46 -3.98 -17.75
CA TRP A 52 8.18 -3.90 -16.46
C TRP A 52 7.75 -4.98 -15.46
N SER A 53 6.91 -5.91 -15.90
CA SER A 53 6.45 -7.06 -15.10
C SER A 53 7.62 -8.01 -14.87
N TYR A 54 8.27 -7.92 -13.70
CA TYR A 54 9.27 -8.87 -13.24
C TYR A 54 8.73 -9.59 -12.00
N GLY A 55 8.68 -10.92 -12.03
CA GLY A 55 8.33 -11.74 -10.86
C GLY A 55 6.85 -11.88 -10.49
N GLU A 56 5.90 -11.52 -11.36
CA GLU A 56 4.48 -11.82 -11.13
C GLU A 56 4.16 -13.27 -11.51
N GLN A 57 4.46 -14.22 -10.62
CA GLN A 57 3.76 -15.51 -10.58
C GLN A 57 2.52 -15.33 -9.70
N PHE A 58 1.37 -15.73 -10.26
CA PHE A 58 0.02 -15.59 -9.72
C PHE A 58 -0.18 -16.27 -8.36
#